data_AF-A0A9N8CN48-F1
#
_entry.id   AF-A0A9N8CN48-F1
#
_cell.length_a   1.000
_cell.length_b   1.000
_cell.length_c   1.000
_cell.angle_alpha   90.00
_cell.angle_beta   90.00
_cell.angle_gamma   90.00
#
_symmetry.space_group_name_H-M   'P 1'
#
loop_
_entity.id
_entity.type
_entity.pdbx_description
1 polymer ?
#
loop_
_entity_poly.entity_id
_entity_poly.type
_entity_poly.pdbx_seq_one_letter_code
_entity_poly.pdbx_strand_id
1 'polypeptide(L)'
;MSTGIGNHEFSTNYRNIYKPDLAICPYCGYDSCEADHCDVGIGMVQCGPYYCPQCRASEISSLDKRELTDREKETGWFRPGEPVSDVANTVNGQLVNHKEAKQAYDIGLLDEKKVTP
;
A
#
# COMPACT_ATOMS: atom_id res chain seq x y z
N MET A 1 -5.53 -7.66 -11.07
CA MET A 1 -5.42 -8.27 -9.72
C MET A 1 -4.91 -7.19 -8.79
N SER A 2 -5.65 -6.89 -7.72
CA SER A 2 -5.17 -6.00 -6.66
C SER A 2 -3.88 -6.57 -6.06
N THR A 3 -2.87 -5.74 -5.82
CA THR A 3 -1.62 -6.16 -5.17
C THR A 3 -1.79 -6.35 -3.65
N GLY A 4 -2.90 -5.85 -3.08
CA GLY A 4 -3.21 -5.96 -1.66
C GLY A 4 -4.48 -6.76 -1.34
N ILE A 5 -4.56 -7.22 -0.09
CA ILE A 5 -5.69 -7.99 0.48
C ILE A 5 -6.62 -7.11 1.34
N GLY A 6 -6.52 -5.78 1.22
CA GLY A 6 -7.24 -4.85 2.07
C GLY A 6 -8.76 -4.96 1.91
N ASN A 7 -9.46 -5.09 3.03
CA ASN A 7 -10.91 -4.98 3.10
C ASN A 7 -11.27 -3.50 3.32
N HIS A 8 -11.22 -2.72 2.25
CA HIS A 8 -11.33 -1.25 2.32
C HIS A 8 -12.77 -0.78 2.51
N GLU A 9 -12.96 0.11 3.48
CA GLU A 9 -14.05 1.09 3.43
C GLU A 9 -13.54 2.33 2.69
N PHE A 10 -14.35 2.88 1.78
CA PHE A 10 -13.97 4.07 1.00
C PHE A 10 -14.74 5.30 1.47
N SER A 11 -14.05 6.44 1.57
CA SER A 11 -14.66 7.73 1.89
C SER A 11 -15.26 8.42 0.66
N THR A 12 -14.85 7.97 -0.52
CA THR A 12 -15.32 8.48 -1.80
C THR A 12 -16.00 7.38 -2.61
N ASN A 13 -16.79 7.81 -3.59
CA ASN A 13 -17.37 6.93 -4.60
C ASN A 13 -17.40 7.68 -5.93
N TYR A 14 -16.23 7.88 -6.52
CA TYR A 14 -16.08 8.69 -7.72
C TYR A 14 -16.72 8.05 -8.95
N ARG A 15 -16.99 6.73 -8.91
CA ARG A 15 -17.57 5.95 -10.03
C ARG A 15 -16.84 6.18 -11.36
N ASN A 16 -15.53 6.41 -11.28
CA ASN A 16 -14.71 6.74 -12.43
C ASN A 16 -13.48 5.82 -12.42
N ILE A 17 -13.36 5.00 -13.46
CA ILE A 17 -12.27 4.04 -13.61
C ILE A 17 -10.89 4.69 -13.73
N TYR A 18 -10.82 5.99 -14.01
CA TYR A 18 -9.60 6.79 -14.05
C TYR A 18 -9.35 7.62 -12.80
N LYS A 19 -10.22 7.50 -11.79
CA LYS A 19 -10.09 8.20 -10.50
C LYS A 19 -10.37 7.22 -9.36
N PRO A 20 -9.34 6.51 -8.89
CA PRO A 20 -9.46 5.60 -7.75
C PRO A 20 -10.04 6.28 -6.51
N ASP A 21 -10.80 5.50 -5.73
CA ASP A 21 -11.40 5.98 -4.49
C ASP A 21 -10.37 6.03 -3.34
N LEU A 22 -10.65 6.90 -2.36
CA LEU A 22 -9.82 7.08 -1.17
C LEU A 22 -10.28 6.12 -0.07
N ALA A 23 -9.34 5.36 0.50
CA ALA A 23 -9.63 4.41 1.57
C ALA A 23 -9.63 5.08 2.95
N ILE A 24 -10.50 4.59 3.83
CA ILE A 24 -10.54 4.94 5.25
C ILE A 24 -9.60 4.00 5.99
N CYS A 25 -8.70 4.57 6.80
CA CYS A 25 -7.78 3.80 7.62
C CYS A 25 -8.53 3.06 8.73
N PRO A 26 -8.43 1.72 8.82
CA PRO A 26 -9.15 0.92 9.82
C PRO A 26 -8.58 1.03 11.25
N TYR A 27 -7.47 1.76 11.42
CA TYR A 27 -6.83 1.97 12.72
C TYR A 27 -7.10 3.33 13.33
N CYS A 28 -7.05 4.40 12.52
CA CYS A 28 -7.20 5.78 13.02
C CYS A 28 -8.37 6.56 12.42
N GLY A 29 -9.09 5.98 11.45
CA GLY A 29 -10.24 6.61 10.80
C GLY A 29 -9.88 7.72 9.80
N TYR A 30 -8.59 7.95 9.50
CA TYR A 30 -8.21 8.89 8.45
C TYR A 30 -8.79 8.46 7.10
N ASP A 31 -9.53 9.35 6.46
CA ASP A 31 -10.43 9.04 5.34
C ASP A 31 -9.83 9.26 3.95
N SER A 32 -8.58 9.72 3.88
CA SER A 32 -7.93 10.14 2.64
C SER A 32 -6.67 9.31 2.36
N CYS A 33 -6.72 7.99 2.58
CA CYS A 33 -5.60 7.11 2.26
C CYS A 33 -5.59 6.82 0.76
N GLU A 34 -4.43 7.00 0.13
CA GLU A 34 -4.22 6.74 -1.29
C GLU A 34 -3.33 5.52 -1.49
N ALA A 35 -3.48 4.88 -2.65
CA ALA A 35 -2.57 3.88 -3.16
C ALA A 35 -2.02 4.33 -4.52
N ASP A 36 -0.85 3.82 -4.89
CA ASP A 36 -0.33 4.01 -6.24
C ASP A 36 -1.18 3.24 -7.25
N HIS A 37 -1.53 3.90 -8.35
CA HIS A 37 -2.28 3.29 -9.44
C HIS A 37 -1.61 3.58 -10.79
N CYS A 38 -1.61 2.59 -11.67
CA CYS A 38 -1.12 2.70 -13.04
C CYS A 38 -2.28 2.58 -14.04
N ASP A 39 -2.29 3.44 -15.05
CA ASP A 39 -3.21 3.32 -16.19
C ASP A 39 -2.80 2.13 -17.07
N VAL A 40 -3.74 1.23 -17.33
CA VAL A 40 -3.55 0.07 -18.23
C VAL A 40 -4.32 0.20 -19.55
N GLY A 41 -4.79 1.41 -19.89
CA GLY A 41 -5.50 1.74 -21.13
C GLY A 41 -7.01 1.47 -21.09
N ILE A 42 -7.51 0.87 -20.00
CA ILE A 42 -8.93 0.63 -19.73
C ILE A 42 -9.33 1.03 -18.30
N GLY A 43 -8.50 1.82 -17.63
CA GLY A 43 -8.69 2.22 -16.25
C GLY A 43 -7.43 2.11 -15.40
N MET A 44 -7.51 2.63 -14.18
CA MET A 44 -6.43 2.66 -13.20
C MET A 44 -6.45 1.37 -12.38
N VAL A 45 -5.32 0.68 -12.35
CA VAL A 45 -5.14 -0.54 -11.54
C VAL A 45 -4.18 -0.22 -10.40
N GLN A 46 -4.53 -0.67 -9.19
CA GLN A 46 -3.69 -0.52 -8.02
C GLN A 46 -2.36 -1.27 -8.20
N CYS A 47 -1.24 -0.59 -7.93
CA CYS A 47 0.12 -1.12 -8.05
C CYS A 47 0.93 -0.98 -6.76
N GLY A 48 0.48 -0.17 -5.80
CA GLY A 48 1.06 -0.09 -4.45
C GLY A 48 -0.01 -0.33 -3.37
N PRO A 49 0.39 -0.52 -2.10
CA PRO A 49 -0.57 -0.62 -1.01
C PRO A 49 -1.23 0.73 -0.73
N TYR A 50 -2.46 0.72 -0.24
CA TYR A 50 -2.98 1.92 0.44
C TYR A 50 -2.12 2.24 1.67
N TYR A 51 -1.81 3.52 1.87
CA TYR A 51 -1.00 3.98 2.99
C TYR A 51 -1.68 5.11 3.75
N CYS A 52 -1.68 5.01 5.08
CA CYS A 52 -2.21 6.06 5.95
C CYS A 52 -1.09 7.02 6.37
N PRO A 53 -1.10 8.29 5.94
CA PRO A 53 -0.08 9.26 6.33
C PRO A 53 -0.17 9.67 7.82
N GLN A 54 -1.29 9.44 8.50
CA GLN A 54 -1.48 9.82 9.90
C GLN A 54 -0.85 8.82 10.89
N CYS A 55 -1.20 7.54 10.75
CA CYS A 55 -0.75 6.50 11.69
C CYS A 55 0.28 5.53 11.07
N ARG A 56 0.56 5.65 9.77
CA ARG A 56 1.49 4.77 9.03
C ARG A 56 1.05 3.31 8.95
N ALA A 57 -0.23 3.04 9.14
CA ALA A 57 -0.81 1.76 8.73
C ALA A 57 -0.75 1.64 7.20
N SER A 58 -0.55 0.43 6.69
CA SER A 58 -0.51 0.17 5.25
C SER A 58 -1.26 -1.10 4.90
N GLU A 59 -1.84 -1.16 3.71
CA GLU A 59 -2.44 -2.37 3.18
C GLU A 59 -1.40 -3.50 3.05
N ILE A 60 -1.85 -4.72 3.34
CA ILE A 60 -1.04 -5.93 3.26
C ILE A 60 -1.01 -6.42 1.82
N SER A 61 0.17 -6.79 1.33
CA SER A 61 0.30 -7.40 0.01
C SER A 61 -0.26 -8.83 0.01
N SER A 62 -0.87 -9.24 -1.11
CA SER A 62 -1.22 -10.64 -1.35
C SER A 62 -0.03 -11.59 -1.41
N LEU A 63 1.19 -11.05 -1.53
CA LEU A 63 2.44 -11.81 -1.51
C LEU A 63 3.03 -11.95 -0.12
N ASP A 64 2.46 -11.28 0.89
CA ASP A 64 2.97 -11.37 2.24
C ASP A 64 2.72 -12.76 2.84
N LYS A 65 3.76 -13.34 3.44
CA LYS A 65 3.75 -14.71 3.98
C LYS A 65 3.83 -14.76 5.50
N ARG A 66 3.89 -13.61 6.18
CA ARG A 66 4.00 -13.56 7.63
C ARG A 66 2.70 -14.01 8.28
N GLU A 67 2.79 -14.51 9.52
CA GLU A 67 1.56 -14.75 10.29
C GLU A 67 0.92 -13.42 10.68
N LEU A 68 -0.35 -13.27 10.29
CA LEU A 68 -1.14 -12.08 10.56
C LEU A 68 -1.88 -12.22 11.89
N THR A 69 -1.94 -11.12 12.64
CA THR A 69 -2.84 -11.00 13.79
C THR A 69 -4.30 -11.01 13.33
N ASP A 70 -5.23 -11.29 14.25
CA ASP A 70 -6.66 -11.37 13.89
C ASP A 70 -7.20 -10.05 13.33
N ARG A 71 -6.74 -8.91 13.86
CA ARG A 71 -7.10 -7.58 13.35
C ARG A 71 -6.51 -7.31 11.96
N GLU A 72 -5.30 -7.78 11.68
CA GLU A 72 -4.68 -7.68 10.35
C GLU A 72 -5.40 -8.57 9.33
N LYS A 73 -5.89 -9.76 9.73
CA LYS A 73 -6.72 -10.63 8.88
C LYS A 73 -8.09 -10.01 8.59
N GLU A 74 -8.71 -9.40 9.60
CA GLU A 74 -10.00 -8.74 9.47
C GLU A 74 -9.92 -7.54 8.51
N THR A 75 -8.92 -6.69 8.73
CA THR A 75 -8.79 -5.42 8.00
C THR A 75 -8.04 -5.58 6.67
N GLY A 76 -7.10 -6.50 6.57
CA GLY A 76 -6.13 -6.57 5.48
C GLY A 76 -5.10 -5.44 5.50
N TRP A 77 -4.87 -4.82 6.68
CA TRP A 77 -3.92 -3.73 6.89
C TRP A 77 -2.95 -4.02 8.03
N PHE A 78 -1.67 -3.77 7.81
CA PHE A 78 -0.67 -3.75 8.88
C PHE A 78 -0.94 -2.63 9.86
N ARG A 79 -0.79 -2.95 11.15
CA ARG A 79 -0.97 -1.98 12.23
C ARG A 79 0.11 -0.88 12.17
N PRO A 80 -0.20 0.32 12.69
CA PRO A 80 0.77 1.40 12.85
C PRO A 80 2.10 0.94 13.45
N GLY A 81 3.21 1.31 12.81
CA GLY A 81 4.56 1.06 13.32
C GLY A 81 5.11 -0.35 13.11
N GLU A 82 4.33 -1.28 12.52
CA GLU A 82 4.90 -2.53 12.01
C GLU A 82 5.69 -2.28 10.73
N PRO A 83 6.69 -3.12 10.44
CA PRO A 83 7.32 -3.16 9.13
C PRO A 83 6.23 -3.38 8.08
N VAL A 84 6.28 -2.55 7.03
CA VAL A 84 5.57 -2.80 5.79
C VAL A 84 6.12 -4.09 5.15
N SER A 85 5.37 -4.66 4.22
CA SER A 85 5.73 -5.95 3.61
C SER A 85 7.17 -5.95 3.10
N ASP A 86 7.86 -7.09 3.23
CA ASP A 86 9.25 -7.25 2.78
C ASP A 86 9.41 -6.98 1.27
N VAL A 87 8.32 -7.09 0.50
CA VAL A 87 8.29 -6.82 -0.94
C VAL A 87 7.93 -5.38 -1.31
N ALA A 88 7.56 -4.54 -0.34
CA ALA A 88 7.18 -3.15 -0.61
C ALA A 88 8.41 -2.27 -0.84
N ASN A 89 8.29 -1.27 -1.72
CA ASN A 89 9.35 -0.30 -1.97
C ASN A 89 9.58 0.56 -0.73
N THR A 90 10.79 0.51 -0.19
CA THR A 90 11.19 1.29 0.98
C THR A 90 12.50 2.02 0.77
N VAL A 91 12.65 3.16 1.44
CA VAL A 91 13.92 3.88 1.60
C VAL A 91 14.16 4.04 3.09
N ASN A 92 15.25 3.49 3.61
CA ASN A 92 15.54 3.43 5.05
C ASN A 92 14.40 2.80 5.87
N GLY A 93 13.75 1.76 5.33
CA GLY A 93 12.64 1.05 5.98
C GLY A 93 11.31 1.82 5.98
N GLN A 94 11.24 3.01 5.35
CA GLN A 94 9.99 3.76 5.20
C GLN A 94 9.38 3.50 3.82
N LEU A 95 8.07 3.24 3.80
CA LEU A 95 7.32 3.07 2.55
C LEU A 95 7.37 4.36 1.73
N VAL A 96 7.66 4.23 0.44
CA VAL A 96 7.70 5.34 -0.52
C VAL A 96 6.71 5.10 -1.65
N ASN A 97 6.13 6.17 -2.18
CA ASN A 97 5.24 6.08 -3.35
C ASN A 97 6.05 5.80 -4.64
N HIS A 98 5.37 5.52 -5.75
CA HIS A 98 6.02 5.19 -7.03
C HIS A 98 6.98 6.27 -7.56
N LYS A 99 6.70 7.56 -7.31
CA LYS A 99 7.57 8.67 -7.78
C LYS A 99 8.86 8.72 -6.96
N GLU A 100 8.72 8.66 -5.65
CA GLU A 100 9.84 8.61 -4.71
C GLU A 100 10.67 7.34 -4.89
N ALA A 101 10.01 6.19 -5.05
CA ALA A 101 10.65 4.91 -5.32
C ALA A 101 11.46 4.95 -6.61
N LYS A 102 10.91 5.53 -7.70
CA LYS A 102 11.64 5.68 -8.95
C LYS A 102 12.88 6.56 -8.78
N GLN A 103 12.74 7.70 -8.12
CA GLN A 103 13.88 8.60 -7.87
C GLN A 103 14.97 7.89 -7.05
N ALA A 104 14.58 7.20 -5.97
CA ALA A 104 15.49 6.43 -5.13
C ALA A 104 16.15 5.28 -5.90
N TYR A 105 15.43 4.58 -6.76
CA TYR A 105 15.98 3.53 -7.63
C TYR A 105 17.03 4.10 -8.59
N ASP A 106 16.72 5.19 -9.27
CA ASP A 106 17.60 5.82 -10.26
C ASP A 106 18.95 6.29 -9.65
N ILE A 107 18.96 6.60 -8.35
CA ILE A 107 20.15 7.03 -7.60
C ILE A 107 20.74 5.97 -6.66
N GLY A 108 20.19 4.74 -6.66
CA GLY A 108 20.69 3.62 -5.86
C GLY A 108 20.43 3.74 -4.34
N LEU A 109 19.38 4.44 -3.93
CA LEU A 109 18.95 4.61 -2.52
C LEU A 109 17.73 3.75 -2.14
N LEU A 110 17.18 2.97 -3.08
CA LEU A 110 16.08 2.05 -2.76
C LEU A 110 16.61 0.85 -1.98
N ASP A 111 15.94 0.47 -0.89
CA ASP A 111 16.39 -0.63 -0.03
C ASP A 111 16.44 -1.96 -0.81
N GLU A 112 17.58 -2.65 -0.76
CA GLU A 112 17.72 -3.97 -1.38
C GLU A 112 16.84 -5.00 -0.67
N LYS A 113 16.00 -5.70 -1.45
CA LYS A 113 15.21 -6.81 -0.94
C LYS A 113 15.95 -8.12 -1.21
N LYS A 114 16.21 -8.90 -0.16
CA LYS A 114 16.79 -10.24 -0.32
C LYS A 114 15.77 -11.12 -1.03
N VAL A 115 16.04 -11.43 -2.29
CA VAL A 115 15.29 -12.46 -3.02
C VAL A 115 15.80 -13.80 -2.51
N THR A 116 15.09 -14.41 -1.57
CA THR A 116 15.31 -15.84 -1.28
C THR A 116 14.88 -16.64 -2.52
N PRO A 117 15.76 -17.47 -3.10
CA PRO A 117 15.47 -18.25 -4.30
C PRO A 117 14.35 -19.28 -4.09
#